data_AF-A0AA37L9B2-F1
#
_entry.id   AF-A0AA37L9B2-F1
#
_cell.length_a   1.000
_cell.length_b   1.000
_cell.length_c   1.000
_cell.angle_alpha   90.00
_cell.angle_beta   90.00
_cell.angle_gamma   90.00
#
_symmetry.space_group_name_H-M   'P 1'
#
loop_
_entity.id
_entity.type
_entity.pdbx_description
1 polymer ?
#
loop_
_entity_poly.entity_id
_entity_poly.type
_entity_poly.pdbx_seq_one_letter_code
_entity_poly.pdbx_strand_id
1 'polypeptide(L)'
;MAMYATPFPPPSAPDECPQKSSYYDRNLRQGPALIRARKPYLAKNLAVGAGLWCFVGAVYWYTIKAVGQDDFEDVKVPDAPRQQAKSN
;
A
#
# COMPACT_ATOMS: atom_id res chain seq x y z
N MET A 1 -50.45 51.61 -22.86
CA MET A 1 -50.59 50.54 -23.86
C MET A 1 -49.25 50.43 -24.60
N ALA A 2 -48.32 49.66 -24.01
CA ALA A 2 -47.64 48.50 -24.62
C ALA A 2 -46.55 48.90 -25.64
N MET A 3 -45.27 48.86 -25.24
CA MET A 3 -44.36 47.71 -25.37
C MET A 3 -43.76 47.57 -26.77
N TYR A 4 -42.54 48.10 -26.97
CA TYR A 4 -41.44 47.38 -27.64
C TYR A 4 -40.17 48.25 -27.63
N ALA A 5 -39.17 47.86 -26.83
CA ALA A 5 -37.74 48.14 -27.04
C ALA A 5 -37.00 47.70 -25.77
N THR A 6 -37.01 46.40 -25.47
CA THR A 6 -35.94 45.85 -24.64
C THR A 6 -34.68 45.81 -25.51
N PRO A 7 -33.58 46.49 -25.16
CA PRO A 7 -32.35 46.36 -25.92
C PRO A 7 -31.91 44.90 -25.88
N PHE A 8 -31.63 44.36 -27.06
CA PHE A 8 -31.11 43.02 -27.32
C PHE A 8 -30.05 42.63 -26.28
N PRO A 9 -30.20 41.48 -25.57
CA PRO A 9 -29.17 41.04 -24.63
C PRO A 9 -27.85 40.80 -25.40
N PRO A 10 -26.69 41.15 -24.82
CA PRO A 10 -25.41 40.91 -25.48
C PRO A 10 -25.28 39.42 -25.83
N PRO A 11 -24.64 39.07 -26.97
CA PRO A 11 -24.38 37.67 -27.28
C PRO A 11 -23.60 37.09 -26.10
N SER A 12 -24.22 36.11 -25.44
CA SER A 12 -23.65 35.36 -24.32
C SER A 12 -22.22 34.98 -24.64
N ALA A 13 -21.29 35.52 -23.84
CA ALA A 13 -19.85 35.35 -23.99
C ALA A 13 -19.49 33.89 -24.30
N PRO A 14 -18.56 33.64 -25.24
CA PRO A 14 -17.96 32.32 -25.36
C PRO A 14 -17.08 32.05 -24.11
N ASP A 15 -17.26 30.88 -23.52
CA ASP A 15 -16.30 30.19 -22.65
C ASP A 15 -16.09 30.63 -21.19
N GLU A 16 -17.15 30.79 -20.39
CA GLU A 16 -17.04 30.48 -18.95
C GLU A 16 -17.31 28.99 -18.72
N CYS A 17 -16.32 28.15 -19.08
CA CYS A 17 -16.26 26.79 -18.56
C CYS A 17 -16.32 26.88 -17.03
N PRO A 18 -17.26 26.19 -16.35
CA PRO A 18 -17.41 26.28 -14.90
C PRO A 18 -16.06 26.03 -14.26
N GLN A 19 -15.64 27.00 -13.43
CA GLN A 19 -14.33 27.06 -12.79
C GLN A 19 -13.90 25.65 -12.37
N LYS A 20 -12.83 25.15 -13.01
CA LYS A 20 -12.37 23.76 -12.97
C LYS A 20 -12.57 23.19 -11.58
N SER A 21 -13.60 22.36 -11.39
CA SER A 21 -13.84 21.66 -10.13
C SER A 21 -12.69 20.69 -9.93
N SER A 22 -11.59 21.19 -9.38
CA SER A 22 -10.41 20.39 -9.13
C SER A 22 -10.85 19.28 -8.20
N TYR A 23 -10.66 18.05 -8.66
CA TYR A 23 -10.92 16.81 -7.95
C TYR A 23 -10.19 16.72 -6.60
N TYR A 24 -9.18 17.58 -6.41
CA TYR A 24 -8.43 17.78 -5.19
C TYR A 24 -8.80 19.12 -4.56
N ASP A 25 -8.98 19.11 -3.23
CA ASP A 25 -9.11 20.30 -2.40
C ASP A 25 -7.82 21.14 -2.47
N ARG A 26 -7.86 22.42 -2.08
CA ARG A 26 -6.70 23.34 -2.05
C ARG A 26 -5.53 22.79 -1.23
N ASN A 27 -5.82 21.89 -0.29
CA ASN A 27 -4.84 21.19 0.55
C ASN A 27 -4.45 19.80 0.02
N LEU A 28 -4.69 19.50 -1.27
CA LEU A 28 -4.47 18.17 -1.89
C LEU A 28 -5.27 17.04 -1.22
N ARG A 29 -6.27 17.38 -0.40
CA ARG A 29 -7.12 16.41 0.28
C ARG A 29 -8.13 15.88 -0.71
N GLN A 30 -8.42 14.60 -0.56
CA GLN A 30 -9.44 13.92 -1.36
C GLN A 30 -10.81 14.43 -0.91
N GLY A 31 -11.59 15.00 -1.84
CA GLY A 31 -12.93 15.51 -1.53
C GLY A 31 -13.87 14.44 -0.95
N PRO A 32 -14.92 14.82 -0.20
CA PRO A 32 -15.83 13.87 0.45
C PRO A 32 -16.55 12.93 -0.53
N ALA A 33 -16.84 13.40 -1.75
CA ALA A 33 -17.40 12.58 -2.83
C ALA A 33 -16.47 11.43 -3.24
N LEU A 34 -15.17 11.70 -3.22
CA LEU A 34 -14.14 10.78 -3.67
C LEU A 34 -13.80 9.71 -2.62
N ILE A 35 -13.84 10.08 -1.34
CA ILE A 35 -13.67 9.13 -0.24
C ILE A 35 -14.77 8.06 -0.31
N ARG A 36 -16.04 8.45 -0.52
CA ARG A 36 -17.17 7.51 -0.65
C ARG A 36 -16.99 6.57 -1.85
N ALA A 37 -16.54 7.08 -2.99
CA ALA A 37 -16.28 6.28 -4.19
C ALA A 37 -15.15 5.25 -4.00
N ARG A 38 -14.12 5.56 -3.18
CA ARG A 38 -12.98 4.66 -2.95
C ARG A 38 -13.09 3.74 -1.74
N LYS A 39 -13.99 4.01 -0.79
CA LYS A 39 -14.30 3.13 0.36
C LYS A 39 -14.38 1.63 0.00
N PRO A 40 -15.10 1.20 -1.05
CA PRO A 40 -15.22 -0.23 -1.34
C PRO A 40 -13.92 -0.86 -1.86
N TYR A 41 -13.06 -0.10 -2.53
CA TYR A 41 -11.80 -0.61 -3.08
C TYR A 41 -10.67 -0.60 -2.06
N LEU A 42 -10.68 0.36 -1.12
CA LEU A 42 -9.69 0.41 -0.05
C LEU A 42 -9.74 -0.86 0.81
N ALA A 43 -10.95 -1.29 1.20
CA ALA A 43 -11.12 -2.50 2.01
C ALA A 43 -10.70 -3.77 1.27
N LYS A 44 -11.10 -3.91 -0.01
CA LYS A 44 -10.76 -5.08 -0.82
C LYS A 44 -9.26 -5.17 -1.12
N ASN A 45 -8.63 -4.04 -1.48
CA ASN A 45 -7.20 -4.00 -1.77
C ASN A 45 -6.36 -4.21 -0.50
N LEU A 46 -6.81 -3.70 0.64
CA LEU A 46 -6.13 -3.92 1.92
C LEU A 46 -6.26 -5.38 2.36
N ALA A 47 -7.41 -6.02 2.15
CA ALA A 47 -7.58 -7.45 2.46
C ALA A 47 -6.64 -8.32 1.61
N VAL A 48 -6.56 -8.09 0.29
CA VAL A 48 -5.65 -8.82 -0.60
C VAL A 48 -4.19 -8.52 -0.24
N GLY A 49 -3.86 -7.25 0.02
CA GLY A 49 -2.52 -6.83 0.43
C GLY A 49 -2.09 -7.46 1.75
N ALA A 50 -2.99 -7.49 2.76
CA ALA A 50 -2.76 -8.14 4.04
C ALA A 50 -2.58 -9.65 3.89
N GLY A 51 -3.38 -10.30 3.04
CA GLY A 51 -3.22 -11.73 2.74
C GLY A 51 -1.84 -12.04 2.17
N LEU A 52 -1.37 -11.24 1.19
CA LEU A 52 -0.04 -11.40 0.63
C LEU A 52 1.07 -11.14 1.66
N TRP A 53 0.92 -10.08 2.47
CA TRP A 53 1.87 -9.73 3.52
C TRP A 53 1.99 -10.84 4.58
N CYS A 54 0.86 -11.37 5.04
CA CYS A 54 0.83 -12.48 5.98
C CYS A 54 1.44 -13.75 5.38
N PHE A 55 1.17 -14.06 4.11
CA PHE A 55 1.73 -15.22 3.44
C PHE A 55 3.27 -15.15 3.36
N VAL A 56 3.81 -14.03 2.85
CA VAL A 56 5.26 -13.83 2.75
C VAL A 56 5.90 -13.80 4.14
N GLY A 57 5.28 -13.11 5.11
CA GLY A 57 5.75 -13.06 6.48
C GLY A 57 5.75 -14.44 7.16
N ALA A 58 4.74 -15.27 6.90
CA ALA A 58 4.66 -16.64 7.42
C ALA A 58 5.77 -17.52 6.85
N VAL A 59 6.04 -17.45 5.55
CA VAL A 59 7.16 -18.18 4.93
C VAL A 59 8.48 -17.72 5.54
N TYR A 60 8.72 -16.42 5.64
CA TYR A 60 9.94 -15.88 6.24
C TYR A 60 10.11 -16.34 7.70
N TRP A 61 9.08 -16.19 8.51
CA TRP A 61 9.10 -16.65 9.90
C TRP A 61 9.35 -18.15 10.01
N TYR A 62 8.68 -18.95 9.19
CA TYR A 62 8.85 -20.39 9.14
C TYR A 62 10.28 -20.78 8.78
N THR A 63 10.91 -20.11 7.81
CA THR A 63 12.30 -20.43 7.42
C THR A 63 13.27 -20.23 8.58
N ILE A 64 13.15 -19.16 9.37
CA ILE A 64 14.00 -18.93 10.54
C ILE A 64 13.73 -20.01 11.61
N LYS A 65 12.47 -20.35 11.85
CA LYS A 65 12.09 -21.38 12.83
C LYS A 65 12.54 -22.78 12.43
N ALA A 66 12.44 -23.12 11.14
CA ALA A 66 12.81 -24.43 10.60
C ALA A 66 14.33 -24.60 10.55
N VAL A 67 15.08 -23.58 10.12
CA VAL A 67 16.56 -23.63 10.10
C VAL A 67 17.15 -23.62 11.51
N GLY A 68 16.53 -22.91 12.45
CA GLY A 68 16.96 -22.91 13.86
C GLY A 68 16.73 -24.25 14.59
N GLN A 69 16.08 -25.21 13.96
CA GLN A 69 15.82 -26.57 14.45
C GLN A 69 16.54 -27.63 13.61
N ASP A 70 17.72 -27.31 13.07
CA ASP A 70 18.61 -28.35 12.55
C ASP A 70 19.25 -29.05 13.77
N ASP A 71 18.77 -30.24 14.12
CA ASP A 71 19.26 -31.04 15.23
C ASP A 71 20.66 -31.56 14.90
N PHE A 72 21.69 -30.87 15.37
CA PHE A 72 23.10 -31.28 15.27
C PHE A 72 23.42 -32.54 16.11
N GLU A 73 22.45 -33.42 16.38
CA GLU A 73 22.63 -34.66 17.16
C GLU A 73 23.60 -35.65 16.49
N ASP A 74 23.79 -35.60 15.16
CA ASP A 74 24.75 -36.48 14.48
C ASP A 74 26.21 -36.00 14.59
N VAL A 75 26.43 -34.75 15.03
CA VAL A 75 27.78 -34.21 15.27
C VAL A 75 28.21 -34.56 16.70
N LYS A 76 28.75 -35.78 16.84
CA LYS A 76 29.39 -36.28 18.05
C LYS A 76 30.67 -35.48 18.27
N VAL A 77 30.66 -34.47 19.14
CA VAL A 77 31.88 -33.78 19.58
C VAL A 77 32.66 -34.73 20.50
N PRO A 78 33.89 -35.16 20.14
CA PRO A 78 34.71 -35.97 21.04
C PRO A 78 35.14 -35.14 22.25
N ASP A 79 34.85 -35.62 23.47
CA ASP A 79 35.09 -34.91 24.75
C ASP A 79 36.56 -34.69 25.14
N ALA A 80 37.53 -34.96 24.27
CA ALA A 80 38.94 -34.68 24.55
C ALA A 80 39.67 -34.13 23.32
N PRO A 81 40.37 -32.98 23.43
CA PRO A 81 41.31 -32.58 22.40
C PRO A 81 42.37 -33.69 22.30
N ARG A 82 42.58 -34.22 21.08
CA ARG A 82 43.64 -35.21 20.81
C ARG A 82 44.97 -34.65 21.34
N GLN A 83 45.49 -35.24 22.41
CA GLN A 83 46.85 -34.98 22.86
C GLN A 83 47.78 -35.35 21.72
N GLN A 84 48.42 -34.35 21.13
CA GLN A 84 49.46 -34.56 20.14
C GLN A 84 50.60 -35.29 20.85
N ALA A 85 50.77 -36.57 20.53
CA ALA A 85 51.87 -37.36 21.04
C ALA A 85 53.18 -36.67 20.62
N LYS A 86 53.92 -36.13 21.59
CA LYS A 86 55.28 -35.65 21.40
C LYS A 86 56.14 -36.84 20.99
N SER A 87 56.54 -36.87 19.72
CA SER A 87 57.62 -37.74 19.26
C SER A 87 58.94 -37.19 19.78
N ASN A 88 59.71 -38.03 20.46
CA ASN A 88 61.12 -37.77 20.77
C ASN A 88 61.98 -37.92 19.50
#